data_AF-Q47QT2-F1
#
_entry.id   AF-Q47QT2-F1
#
_cell.length_a   1.000
_cell.length_b   1.000
_cell.length_c   1.000
_cell.angle_alpha   90.00
_cell.angle_beta   90.00
_cell.angle_gamma   90.00
#
_symmetry.space_group_name_H-M   'P 1'
#
loop_
_entity.id
_entity.type
_entity.pdbx_description
1 polymer ?
#
loop_
_entity_poly.entity_id
_entity_poly.type
_entity_poly.pdbx_seq_one_letter_code
_entity_poly.pdbx_strand_id
1 'polypeptide(L)'
;MVAMAIPAGWRTVGPGSFFRRAAGCRARRHAGHHHGWHFAHHGGFPPPIPPGPWPPHGGPAFGGPRGPFGFHGPRGGRGMRARRGDVRTGILLLLAERPMSGYEIIKEGRERSNGVWRLSPGSVYPVLQQLESEGLVTLAATGVGRRRPYELTEQGHAYVAEHAAELTPPWESAAQEYEETHARHLELASLASQLTAAVAQVSQVGTDAQVERVKQLLVKARKSVYRILAEDDLSDDEEL
;
A
#
# COMPACT_ATOMS: atom_id res chain seq x y z
N MET A 1 30.85 -29.64 -21.01
CA MET A 1 29.96 -29.93 -19.87
C MET A 1 30.59 -29.32 -18.62
N VAL A 2 30.13 -28.15 -18.21
CA VAL A 2 30.57 -27.49 -16.97
C VAL A 2 29.35 -27.45 -16.05
N ALA A 3 29.47 -28.07 -14.88
CA ALA A 3 28.40 -28.18 -13.90
C ALA A 3 28.22 -26.84 -13.16
N MET A 4 26.99 -26.33 -13.11
CA MET A 4 26.59 -25.21 -12.27
C MET A 4 26.69 -25.60 -10.78
N ALA A 5 27.49 -24.84 -10.03
CA ALA A 5 27.48 -24.88 -8.57
C ALA A 5 26.34 -23.99 -8.06
N ILE A 6 25.46 -24.58 -7.25
CA ILE A 6 24.32 -23.93 -6.63
C ILE A 6 24.75 -23.37 -5.26
N PRO A 7 24.47 -22.11 -4.93
CA PRO A 7 24.78 -21.56 -3.62
C PRO A 7 24.03 -22.32 -2.52
N ALA A 8 24.70 -22.54 -1.39
CA ALA A 8 24.21 -23.34 -0.27
C ALA A 8 22.85 -22.83 0.25
N GLY A 9 21.85 -23.71 0.23
CA GLY A 9 20.45 -23.43 0.60
C GLY A 9 19.43 -23.88 -0.47
N TRP A 10 19.89 -24.14 -1.69
CA TRP A 10 19.07 -24.54 -2.83
C TRP A 10 19.50 -25.94 -3.29
N ARG A 11 18.57 -26.87 -3.51
CA ARG A 11 18.87 -28.20 -4.09
C ARG A 11 18.17 -28.36 -5.44
N THR A 12 18.86 -29.00 -6.39
CA THR A 12 18.36 -29.34 -7.72
C THR A 12 17.21 -30.34 -7.69
N VAL A 13 16.15 -30.02 -8.42
CA VAL A 13 15.24 -31.01 -9.05
C VAL A 13 14.95 -30.49 -10.46
N GLY A 14 14.84 -31.40 -11.43
CA GLY A 14 14.77 -31.14 -12.87
C GLY A 14 13.63 -30.22 -13.37
N PRO A 15 13.50 -30.08 -14.70
CA PRO A 15 12.92 -28.90 -15.32
C PRO A 15 11.40 -28.84 -15.17
N GLY A 16 10.92 -27.70 -14.66
CA GLY A 16 9.53 -27.29 -14.74
C GLY A 16 8.78 -27.33 -13.42
N SER A 17 8.45 -26.14 -12.90
CA SER A 17 7.53 -25.83 -11.79
C SER A 17 8.07 -25.99 -10.35
N PHE A 18 8.26 -24.85 -9.67
CA PHE A 18 8.39 -24.77 -8.21
C PHE A 18 7.12 -24.18 -7.63
N PHE A 19 6.40 -25.00 -6.87
CA PHE A 19 5.20 -24.64 -6.13
C PHE A 19 5.51 -24.77 -4.64
N ARG A 20 5.23 -23.73 -3.84
CA ARG A 20 5.17 -23.86 -2.38
C ARG A 20 3.74 -24.21 -1.99
N ARG A 21 3.52 -25.44 -1.54
CA ARG A 21 2.22 -25.92 -1.08
C ARG A 21 1.87 -25.29 0.27
N ALA A 22 0.91 -24.37 0.29
CA ALA A 22 0.19 -23.96 1.51
C ALA A 22 -1.00 -24.92 1.75
N ALA A 23 -1.19 -25.30 3.00
CA ALA A 23 -2.20 -26.25 3.43
C ALA A 23 -3.63 -25.65 3.42
N GLY A 24 -4.52 -26.37 2.73
CA GLY A 24 -5.97 -26.54 2.89
C GLY A 24 -6.85 -25.49 3.61
N CYS A 25 -7.88 -25.03 2.89
CA CYS A 25 -9.26 -24.96 3.42
C CYS A 25 -10.29 -25.20 2.30
N ARG A 26 -11.29 -26.03 2.62
CA ARG A 26 -12.28 -26.62 1.71
C ARG A 26 -13.34 -25.61 1.25
N ALA A 27 -13.59 -25.58 -0.06
CA ALA A 27 -14.75 -24.95 -0.67
C ALA A 27 -16.04 -25.72 -0.33
N ARG A 28 -17.12 -25.00 -0.01
CA ARG A 28 -18.48 -25.53 0.05
C ARG A 28 -19.34 -24.76 -0.95
N ARG A 29 -19.88 -25.48 -1.93
CA ARG A 29 -20.84 -24.99 -2.94
C ARG A 29 -22.24 -24.94 -2.31
N HIS A 30 -23.04 -23.94 -2.66
CA HIS A 30 -24.50 -24.07 -2.65
C HIS A 30 -25.09 -23.43 -3.92
N ALA A 31 -25.99 -24.20 -4.53
CA ALA A 31 -26.72 -23.91 -5.75
C ALA A 31 -27.79 -22.83 -5.54
N GLY A 32 -28.17 -22.17 -6.63
CA GLY A 32 -29.03 -20.99 -6.65
C GLY A 32 -30.52 -21.24 -6.43
N HIS A 33 -31.28 -20.15 -6.54
CA HIS A 33 -32.70 -20.12 -6.91
C HIS A 33 -32.97 -18.80 -7.65
N HIS A 34 -33.65 -18.93 -8.79
CA HIS A 34 -34.13 -17.85 -9.64
C HIS A 34 -35.36 -17.19 -9.02
N HIS A 35 -35.54 -15.88 -9.21
CA HIS A 35 -36.80 -15.26 -9.62
C HIS A 35 -36.50 -13.90 -10.26
N GLY A 36 -36.81 -13.79 -11.56
CA GLY A 36 -36.82 -12.52 -12.27
C GLY A 36 -38.17 -11.84 -12.12
N TRP A 37 -38.17 -10.50 -12.13
CA TRP A 37 -39.33 -9.71 -12.52
C TRP A 37 -38.88 -8.50 -13.36
N HIS A 38 -39.44 -8.52 -14.56
CA HIS A 38 -39.63 -7.53 -15.62
C HIS A 38 -39.38 -6.03 -15.34
N PHE A 39 -38.80 -5.39 -16.37
CA PHE A 39 -38.80 -3.95 -16.62
C PHE A 39 -40.21 -3.40 -16.88
N ALA A 40 -40.47 -2.19 -16.38
CA ALA A 40 -41.38 -1.24 -17.03
C ALA A 40 -40.85 0.19 -16.86
N HIS A 41 -40.69 0.90 -17.99
CA HIS A 41 -40.37 2.32 -18.08
C HIS A 41 -41.55 3.18 -17.63
N HIS A 42 -41.31 4.27 -16.87
CA HIS A 42 -42.05 5.54 -16.99
C HIS A 42 -41.23 6.70 -16.43
N GLY A 43 -41.12 7.78 -17.21
CA GLY A 43 -40.54 9.05 -16.77
C GLY A 43 -41.51 9.86 -15.92
N GLY A 44 -40.97 10.67 -15.02
CA GLY A 44 -41.72 11.64 -14.21
C GLY A 44 -40.78 12.37 -13.23
N PHE A 45 -40.79 13.70 -13.29
CA PHE A 45 -40.15 14.60 -12.31
C PHE A 45 -40.57 14.22 -10.87
N PRO A 46 -39.71 14.39 -9.85
CA PRO A 46 -40.15 14.24 -8.45
C PRO A 46 -41.15 15.34 -8.08
N PRO A 47 -42.15 15.06 -7.22
CA PRO A 47 -43.17 16.05 -6.84
C PRO A 47 -42.58 17.17 -5.95
N PRO A 48 -43.18 18.38 -5.96
CA PRO A 48 -42.75 19.47 -5.10
C PRO A 48 -43.10 19.18 -3.63
N ILE A 49 -42.15 19.47 -2.74
CA ILE A 49 -42.31 19.37 -1.27
C ILE A 49 -43.25 20.50 -0.80
N PRO A 50 -44.26 20.23 0.05
CA PRO A 50 -45.15 21.27 0.56
C PRO A 50 -44.45 22.21 1.55
N PRO A 51 -44.85 23.49 1.64
CA PRO A 51 -44.19 24.46 2.53
C PRO A 51 -44.63 24.26 3.99
N GLY A 52 -43.69 23.85 4.83
CA GLY A 52 -43.79 23.90 6.31
C GLY A 52 -43.14 25.17 6.88
N PRO A 53 -43.38 25.49 8.17
CA PRO A 53 -43.35 26.87 8.67
C PRO A 53 -41.97 27.31 9.21
N TRP A 54 -40.94 27.36 8.36
CA TRP A 54 -39.64 27.93 8.75
C TRP A 54 -39.11 28.91 7.68
N PRO A 55 -38.69 30.14 8.07
CA PRO A 55 -38.33 31.21 7.14
C PRO A 55 -36.95 31.02 6.49
N PRO A 56 -36.68 31.67 5.34
CA PRO A 56 -35.42 31.55 4.62
C PRO A 56 -34.33 32.46 5.22
N HIS A 57 -33.09 32.01 5.09
CA HIS A 57 -31.81 32.72 5.36
C HIS A 57 -31.20 32.57 6.77
N GLY A 58 -30.16 31.72 6.86
CA GLY A 58 -29.07 31.87 7.82
C GLY A 58 -28.76 30.68 8.74
N GLY A 59 -28.11 29.62 8.25
CA GLY A 59 -27.54 28.55 9.09
C GLY A 59 -27.04 27.34 8.29
N PRO A 60 -25.88 26.73 8.60
CA PRO A 60 -25.12 25.92 7.65
C PRO A 60 -25.78 24.57 7.37
N ALA A 61 -25.72 24.20 6.09
CA ALA A 61 -26.18 22.93 5.56
C ALA A 61 -25.53 21.75 6.30
N PHE A 62 -26.37 20.93 6.94
CA PHE A 62 -26.04 19.53 7.26
C PHE A 62 -25.96 18.74 5.94
N GLY A 63 -24.85 18.92 5.24
CA GLY A 63 -24.50 18.19 4.03
C GLY A 63 -23.88 16.84 4.36
N GLY A 64 -24.61 15.76 4.10
CA GLY A 64 -24.07 14.42 3.84
C GLY A 64 -23.17 13.80 4.93
N PRO A 65 -22.62 12.60 4.68
CA PRO A 65 -21.83 11.86 5.66
C PRO A 65 -20.40 12.42 5.77
N ARG A 66 -20.26 13.68 6.20
CA ARG A 66 -18.97 14.35 6.37
C ARG A 66 -19.02 15.29 7.57
N GLY A 67 -19.13 14.70 8.77
CA GLY A 67 -18.87 15.42 10.02
C GLY A 67 -17.40 15.86 10.14
N PRO A 68 -17.09 16.87 10.97
CA PRO A 68 -15.75 17.45 11.09
C PRO A 68 -14.70 16.53 11.74
N PHE A 69 -15.12 15.35 12.21
CA PHE A 69 -14.26 14.27 12.70
C PHE A 69 -14.25 13.08 11.73
N GLY A 70 -14.16 13.37 10.43
CA GLY A 70 -14.03 12.36 9.39
C GLY A 70 -12.70 11.62 9.49
N PHE A 71 -12.60 10.68 10.43
CA PHE A 71 -11.68 9.55 10.36
C PHE A 71 -12.01 8.80 9.07
N HIS A 72 -11.31 9.17 8.01
CA HIS A 72 -11.23 8.35 6.82
C HIS A 72 -10.54 7.06 7.28
N GLY A 73 -11.32 5.98 7.45
CA GLY A 73 -10.74 4.64 7.56
C GLY A 73 -9.71 4.43 6.44
N PRO A 74 -8.62 3.69 6.69
CA PRO A 74 -7.44 3.68 5.85
C PRO A 74 -7.75 3.10 4.47
N ARG A 75 -8.21 3.93 3.54
CA ARG A 75 -8.22 3.61 2.11
C ARG A 75 -6.80 3.74 1.60
N GLY A 76 -6.08 2.61 1.66
CA GLY A 76 -4.82 2.39 0.95
C GLY A 76 -3.61 3.05 1.60
N GLY A 77 -3.06 2.38 2.63
CA GLY A 77 -1.87 2.79 3.38
C GLY A 77 -0.78 3.39 2.50
N ARG A 78 -0.22 4.52 2.92
CA ARG A 78 0.68 5.41 2.16
C ARG A 78 2.04 4.71 1.93
N GLY A 79 2.06 3.67 1.09
CA GLY A 79 3.29 2.98 0.68
C GLY A 79 4.20 3.91 -0.13
N MET A 80 5.51 3.75 0.04
CA MET A 80 6.53 4.52 -0.66
C MET A 80 6.51 4.18 -2.16
N ARG A 81 6.71 5.18 -3.03
CA ARG A 81 6.92 4.91 -4.45
C ARG A 81 8.29 4.25 -4.63
N ALA A 82 8.35 3.20 -5.43
CA ALA A 82 9.60 2.52 -5.76
C ALA A 82 10.61 3.49 -6.38
N ARG A 83 11.87 3.49 -5.91
CA ARG A 83 12.95 4.24 -6.57
C ARG A 83 13.27 3.60 -7.93
N ARG A 84 13.78 4.36 -8.90
CA ARG A 84 14.03 3.84 -10.26
C ARG A 84 14.96 2.61 -10.27
N GLY A 85 16.02 2.62 -9.45
CA GLY A 85 16.93 1.48 -9.29
C GLY A 85 16.20 0.23 -8.79
N ASP A 86 15.39 0.38 -7.75
CA ASP A 86 14.54 -0.67 -7.19
C ASP A 86 13.58 -1.25 -8.23
N VAL A 87 12.98 -0.41 -9.07
CA VAL A 87 12.04 -0.88 -10.12
C VAL A 87 12.74 -1.85 -11.08
N ARG A 88 13.96 -1.52 -11.51
CA ARG A 88 14.75 -2.37 -12.41
C ARG A 88 15.07 -3.71 -11.76
N THR A 89 15.65 -3.68 -10.56
CA THR A 89 16.00 -4.89 -9.80
C THR A 89 14.78 -5.77 -9.58
N GLY A 90 13.67 -5.17 -9.16
CA GLY A 90 12.44 -5.91 -8.93
C GLY A 90 11.86 -6.54 -10.19
N ILE A 91 11.91 -5.87 -11.35
CA ILE A 91 11.47 -6.46 -12.62
C ILE A 91 12.33 -7.68 -12.98
N LEU A 92 13.67 -7.55 -12.91
CA LEU A 92 14.59 -8.64 -13.24
C LEU A 92 14.38 -9.86 -12.34
N LEU A 93 14.28 -9.64 -11.03
CA LEU A 93 14.05 -10.72 -10.06
C LEU A 93 12.70 -11.40 -10.25
N LEU A 94 11.62 -10.65 -10.54
CA LEU A 94 10.31 -11.24 -10.83
C LEU A 94 10.32 -12.06 -12.12
N LEU A 95 10.95 -11.55 -13.17
CA LEU A 95 11.05 -12.25 -14.46
C LEU A 95 11.99 -13.46 -14.41
N ALA A 96 12.96 -13.48 -13.49
CA ALA A 96 13.80 -14.65 -13.22
C ALA A 96 13.00 -15.84 -12.67
N GLU A 97 11.86 -15.59 -12.02
CA GLU A 97 11.01 -16.66 -11.51
C GLU A 97 10.07 -17.23 -12.57
N ARG A 98 9.46 -16.37 -13.38
CA ARG A 98 8.60 -16.75 -14.50
C ARG A 98 8.34 -15.58 -15.45
N PRO A 99 7.95 -15.86 -16.71
CA PRO A 99 7.40 -14.83 -17.58
C PRO A 99 6.17 -14.14 -16.95
N MET A 100 6.11 -12.82 -17.04
CA MET A 100 5.02 -11.99 -16.49
C MET A 100 4.69 -10.82 -17.40
N SER A 101 3.41 -10.51 -17.55
CA SER A 101 2.98 -9.24 -18.15
C SER A 101 3.33 -8.05 -17.25
N GLY A 102 3.46 -6.85 -17.83
CA GLY A 102 3.75 -5.64 -17.05
C GLY A 102 2.73 -5.37 -15.93
N TYR A 103 1.47 -5.79 -16.11
CA TYR A 103 0.45 -5.71 -15.06
C TYR A 103 0.70 -6.72 -13.93
N GLU A 104 1.09 -7.95 -14.25
CA GLU A 104 1.42 -8.97 -13.25
C GLU A 104 2.63 -8.55 -12.43
N ILE A 105 3.66 -7.97 -13.05
CA ILE A 105 4.81 -7.40 -12.34
C ILE A 105 4.35 -6.37 -11.29
N ILE A 106 3.49 -5.43 -11.69
CA ILE A 106 2.94 -4.42 -10.77
C ILE A 106 2.16 -5.06 -9.62
N LYS A 107 1.34 -6.07 -9.93
CA LYS A 107 0.52 -6.77 -8.96
C LYS A 107 1.37 -7.58 -7.97
N GLU A 108 2.31 -8.36 -8.47
CA GLU A 108 3.18 -9.24 -7.70
C GLU A 108 4.09 -8.44 -6.76
N GLY A 109 4.72 -7.36 -7.26
CA GLY A 109 5.52 -6.47 -6.42
C GLY A 109 4.71 -5.81 -5.29
N ARG A 110 3.45 -5.46 -5.57
CA ARG A 110 2.53 -4.95 -4.55
C ARG A 110 2.18 -6.03 -3.52
N GLU A 111 1.86 -7.24 -3.96
CA GLU A 111 1.44 -8.34 -3.07
C GLU A 111 2.58 -8.76 -2.13
N ARG A 112 3.81 -8.89 -2.63
CA ARG A 112 4.98 -9.26 -1.82
C ARG A 112 5.37 -8.23 -0.77
N SER A 113 5.15 -6.95 -1.08
CA SER A 113 5.41 -5.85 -0.16
C SER A 113 4.20 -5.48 0.69
N ASN A 114 3.11 -6.27 0.69
CA ASN A 114 1.86 -5.95 1.36
C ASN A 114 1.34 -4.52 1.06
N GLY A 115 1.54 -4.04 -0.18
CA GLY A 115 1.12 -2.72 -0.63
C GLY A 115 2.07 -1.57 -0.32
N VAL A 116 3.20 -1.85 0.34
CA VAL A 116 4.21 -0.87 0.74
C VAL A 116 5.04 -0.41 -0.45
N TRP A 117 5.55 -1.36 -1.24
CA TRP A 117 6.34 -1.06 -2.43
C TRP A 117 5.40 -0.92 -3.62
N ARG A 118 5.25 0.31 -4.11
CA ARG A 118 4.28 0.63 -5.16
C ARG A 118 4.96 0.85 -6.50
N LEU A 119 4.84 -0.16 -7.36
CA LEU A 119 5.05 -0.02 -8.78
C LEU A 119 3.85 0.65 -9.45
N SER A 120 4.12 1.59 -10.35
CA SER A 120 3.10 2.22 -11.19
C SER A 120 3.31 1.86 -12.66
N PRO A 121 2.27 1.90 -13.50
CA PRO A 121 2.44 1.76 -14.94
C PRO A 121 3.50 2.74 -15.50
N GLY A 122 3.50 3.98 -15.01
CA GLY A 122 4.44 5.02 -15.44
C GLY A 122 5.89 4.77 -15.01
N SER A 123 6.16 3.88 -14.06
CA SER A 123 7.51 3.49 -13.66
C SER A 123 7.96 2.16 -14.28
N VAL A 124 7.03 1.22 -14.48
CA VAL A 124 7.35 -0.14 -14.96
C VAL A 124 7.60 -0.18 -16.46
N TYR A 125 6.71 0.41 -17.27
CA TYR A 125 6.82 0.29 -18.72
C TYR A 125 8.07 0.98 -19.30
N PRO A 126 8.49 2.18 -18.84
CA PRO A 126 9.75 2.75 -19.29
C PRO A 126 10.98 1.90 -18.95
N VAL A 127 10.98 1.24 -17.78
CA VAL A 127 12.07 0.36 -17.37
C VAL A 127 12.06 -0.94 -18.17
N LEU A 128 10.89 -1.51 -18.49
CA LEU A 128 10.79 -2.67 -19.39
C LEU A 128 11.33 -2.36 -20.78
N GLN A 129 11.00 -1.20 -21.35
CA GLN A 129 11.54 -0.76 -22.64
C GLN A 129 13.06 -0.61 -22.59
N GLN A 130 13.58 -0.05 -21.49
CA GLN A 130 15.01 0.05 -21.27
C GLN A 130 15.67 -1.35 -21.22
N LEU A 131 15.13 -2.28 -20.42
CA LEU A 131 15.65 -3.65 -20.31
C LEU A 131 15.59 -4.43 -21.62
N GLU A 132 14.58 -4.18 -22.45
CA GLU A 132 14.47 -4.73 -23.79
C GLU A 132 15.55 -4.16 -24.72
N SER A 133 15.80 -2.84 -24.67
CA SER A 133 16.87 -2.21 -25.46
C SER A 133 18.28 -2.68 -25.08
N GLU A 134 18.46 -3.07 -23.81
CA GLU A 134 19.71 -3.64 -23.30
C GLU A 134 19.86 -5.14 -23.59
N GLY A 135 18.81 -5.77 -24.17
CA GLY A 135 18.81 -7.19 -24.50
C GLY A 135 18.61 -8.13 -23.31
N LEU A 136 18.24 -7.62 -22.13
CA LEU A 136 18.06 -8.44 -20.91
C LEU A 136 16.66 -9.06 -20.84
N VAL A 137 15.67 -8.44 -21.46
CA VAL A 137 14.27 -8.86 -21.45
C VAL A 137 13.73 -8.89 -22.89
N THR A 138 12.81 -9.80 -23.17
CA THR A 138 12.07 -9.82 -24.44
C THR A 138 10.59 -10.13 -24.19
N LEU A 139 9.75 -9.92 -25.21
CA LEU A 139 8.36 -10.36 -25.19
C LEU A 139 8.30 -11.87 -25.50
N ALA A 140 7.70 -12.64 -24.59
CA ALA A 140 7.62 -14.09 -24.70
C ALA A 140 6.84 -14.53 -25.96
N ALA A 141 7.21 -15.65 -26.58
CA ALA A 141 6.53 -16.15 -27.79
C ALA A 141 5.03 -16.45 -27.58
N THR A 142 4.61 -16.64 -26.34
CA THR A 142 3.22 -16.91 -25.96
C THR A 142 2.46 -15.62 -25.62
N GLY A 143 1.17 -15.56 -25.96
CA GLY A 143 0.29 -14.42 -25.63
C GLY A 143 -0.03 -13.48 -26.80
N VAL A 144 -1.01 -12.59 -26.61
CA VAL A 144 -1.55 -11.72 -27.67
C VAL A 144 -1.69 -10.28 -27.18
N GLY A 145 -1.27 -9.34 -28.04
CA GLY A 145 -1.46 -7.91 -27.83
C GLY A 145 -0.79 -7.36 -26.57
N ARG A 146 -1.42 -6.38 -25.91
CA ARG A 146 -0.85 -5.65 -24.75
C ARG A 146 -0.71 -6.47 -23.47
N ARG A 147 -1.21 -7.71 -23.44
CA ARG A 147 -1.07 -8.64 -22.30
C ARG A 147 0.05 -9.65 -22.48
N ARG A 148 0.81 -9.55 -23.57
CA ARG A 148 1.93 -10.44 -23.83
C ARG A 148 2.95 -10.35 -22.67
N PRO A 149 3.34 -11.49 -22.09
CA PRO A 149 4.30 -11.51 -21.01
C PRO A 149 5.69 -11.14 -21.52
N TYR A 150 6.47 -10.57 -20.60
CA TYR A 150 7.91 -10.41 -20.76
C TYR A 150 8.61 -11.62 -20.15
N GLU A 151 9.78 -11.97 -20.67
CA GLU A 151 10.67 -13.00 -20.16
C GLU A 151 12.12 -12.55 -20.23
N LEU A 152 12.99 -13.11 -19.39
CA LEU A 152 14.43 -12.87 -19.50
C LEU A 152 14.99 -13.55 -20.75
N THR A 153 15.95 -12.89 -21.39
CA THR A 153 16.79 -13.53 -22.40
C THR A 153 17.86 -14.38 -21.74
N GLU A 154 18.64 -15.14 -22.52
CA GLU A 154 19.84 -15.83 -22.01
C GLU A 154 20.81 -14.84 -21.33
N GLN A 155 21.01 -13.66 -21.94
CA GLN A 155 21.80 -12.57 -21.36
C GLN A 155 21.18 -12.03 -20.07
N GLY A 156 19.85 -11.89 -20.01
CA GLY A 156 19.14 -11.50 -18.80
C GLY A 156 19.32 -12.49 -17.64
N HIS A 157 19.25 -13.79 -17.93
CA HIS A 157 19.50 -14.84 -16.95
C HIS A 157 20.96 -14.81 -16.45
N ALA A 158 21.93 -14.65 -17.36
CA ALA A 158 23.33 -14.50 -16.99
C ALA A 158 23.55 -13.26 -16.11
N TYR A 159 22.97 -12.11 -16.49
CA TYR A 159 23.04 -10.88 -15.72
C TYR A 159 22.52 -11.06 -14.28
N VAL A 160 21.35 -11.68 -14.12
CA VAL A 160 20.77 -11.93 -12.78
C VAL A 160 21.66 -12.87 -11.96
N ALA A 161 22.25 -13.90 -12.58
CA ALA A 161 23.15 -14.83 -11.91
C ALA A 161 24.48 -14.16 -11.48
N GLU A 162 25.08 -13.35 -12.35
CA GLU A 162 26.33 -12.64 -12.08
C GLU A 162 26.17 -11.56 -10.99
N HIS A 163 25.02 -10.90 -10.95
CA HIS A 163 24.74 -9.80 -10.03
C HIS A 163 23.85 -10.23 -8.86
N ALA A 164 23.70 -11.53 -8.60
CA ALA A 164 22.78 -12.05 -7.59
C ALA A 164 23.03 -11.50 -6.18
N ALA A 165 24.29 -11.19 -5.85
CA ALA A 165 24.68 -10.59 -4.58
C ALA A 165 24.28 -9.11 -4.44
N GLU A 166 24.13 -8.41 -5.56
CA GLU A 166 23.80 -6.97 -5.61
C GLU A 166 22.29 -6.75 -5.78
N LEU A 167 21.60 -7.66 -6.46
CA LEU A 167 20.16 -7.60 -6.73
C LEU A 167 19.36 -8.01 -5.49
N THR A 168 19.20 -7.08 -4.55
CA THR A 168 18.35 -7.28 -3.37
C THR A 168 16.86 -7.12 -3.74
N PRO A 169 15.96 -8.04 -3.35
CA PRO A 169 14.53 -7.93 -3.58
C PRO A 169 13.93 -6.65 -2.96
N PRO A 170 13.48 -5.67 -3.77
CA PRO A 170 13.10 -4.37 -3.23
C PRO A 170 11.82 -4.39 -2.38
N TRP A 171 10.97 -5.40 -2.59
CA TRP A 171 9.76 -5.60 -1.80
C TRP A 171 10.04 -6.11 -0.37
N GLU A 172 11.20 -6.72 -0.12
CA GLU A 172 11.62 -7.17 1.22
C GLU A 172 12.14 -5.99 2.03
N SER A 173 13.06 -5.20 1.45
CA SER A 173 13.58 -3.99 2.09
C SER A 173 12.48 -2.98 2.41
N ALA A 174 11.56 -2.77 1.46
CA ALA A 174 10.42 -1.88 1.67
C ALA A 174 9.48 -2.41 2.78
N ALA A 175 9.22 -3.72 2.83
CA ALA A 175 8.36 -4.30 3.86
C ALA A 175 8.96 -4.13 5.27
N GLN A 176 10.26 -4.35 5.45
CA GLN A 176 10.96 -4.18 6.73
C GLN A 176 10.96 -2.72 7.18
N GLU A 177 11.34 -1.79 6.29
CA GLU A 177 11.38 -0.35 6.59
C GLU A 177 9.99 0.18 6.98
N TYR A 178 8.94 -0.32 6.31
CA TYR A 178 7.57 0.02 6.66
C TYR A 178 7.12 -0.63 7.97
N GLU A 179 7.46 -1.89 8.26
CA GLU A 179 7.08 -2.52 9.52
C GLU A 179 7.67 -1.76 10.72
N GLU A 180 8.95 -1.39 10.65
CA GLU A 180 9.63 -0.62 11.70
C GLU A 180 9.10 0.81 11.82
N THR A 181 8.94 1.51 10.69
CA THR A 181 8.45 2.90 10.70
C THR A 181 6.98 2.96 11.08
N HIS A 182 6.15 2.06 10.55
CA HIS A 182 4.72 2.02 10.81
C HIS A 182 4.43 1.59 12.25
N ALA A 183 5.19 0.64 12.82
CA ALA A 183 5.07 0.27 14.23
C ALA A 183 5.23 1.49 15.15
N ARG A 184 6.29 2.30 14.94
CA ARG A 184 6.54 3.54 15.71
C ARG A 184 5.39 4.54 15.59
N HIS A 185 4.89 4.75 14.37
CA HIS A 185 3.79 5.70 14.13
C HIS A 185 2.44 5.19 14.68
N LEU A 186 2.18 3.88 14.58
CA LEU A 186 0.96 3.26 15.10
C LEU A 186 0.93 3.31 16.63
N GLU A 187 2.05 3.08 17.29
CA GLU A 187 2.16 3.20 18.74
C GLU A 187 1.85 4.64 19.19
N LEU A 188 2.47 5.64 18.58
CA LEU A 188 2.20 7.05 18.87
C LEU A 188 0.73 7.43 18.62
N ALA A 189 0.14 6.95 17.51
CA ALA A 189 -1.27 7.16 17.21
C ALA A 189 -2.20 6.49 18.24
N SER A 190 -1.84 5.31 18.73
CA SER A 190 -2.59 4.61 19.76
C SER A 190 -2.58 5.37 21.09
N LEU A 191 -1.43 5.92 21.49
CA LEU A 191 -1.29 6.75 22.68
C LEU A 191 -2.09 8.05 22.55
N ALA A 192 -2.05 8.70 21.38
CA ALA A 192 -2.86 9.88 21.10
C ALA A 192 -4.38 9.57 21.16
N SER A 193 -4.79 8.41 20.67
CA SER A 193 -6.18 7.94 20.75
C SER A 193 -6.62 7.70 22.20
N GLN A 194 -5.80 7.01 23.00
CA GLN A 194 -6.06 6.78 24.43
C GLN A 194 -6.17 8.10 25.21
N LEU A 195 -5.27 9.06 24.94
CA LEU A 195 -5.34 10.39 25.53
C LEU A 195 -6.63 11.11 25.13
N THR A 196 -7.02 11.03 23.85
CA THR A 196 -8.26 11.62 23.35
C THR A 196 -9.48 11.02 24.04
N ALA A 197 -9.52 9.69 24.21
CA ALA A 197 -10.59 9.00 24.92
C ALA A 197 -10.68 9.43 26.40
N ALA A 198 -9.53 9.55 27.08
CA ALA A 198 -9.48 10.03 28.47
C ALA A 198 -9.99 11.47 28.61
N VAL A 199 -9.60 12.37 27.69
CA VAL A 199 -10.08 13.76 27.66
C VAL A 199 -11.60 13.80 27.40
N ALA A 200 -12.11 12.98 26.47
CA ALA A 200 -13.53 12.88 26.19
C ALA A 200 -14.33 12.41 27.42
N GLN A 201 -13.80 11.45 28.18
CA GLN A 201 -14.43 10.98 29.42
C GLN A 201 -14.52 12.09 30.47
N VAL A 202 -13.45 12.87 30.66
CA VAL A 202 -13.46 14.02 31.58
C VAL A 202 -14.44 15.09 31.11
N SER A 203 -14.54 15.33 29.80
CA SER A 203 -15.53 16.27 29.25
C SER A 203 -16.98 15.84 29.47
N GLN A 204 -17.27 14.54 29.54
CA GLN A 204 -18.63 14.02 29.69
C GLN A 204 -19.07 13.91 31.15
N VAL A 205 -18.16 13.52 32.05
CA VAL A 205 -18.50 13.11 33.43
C VAL A 205 -17.71 13.91 34.49
N GLY A 206 -16.73 14.72 34.10
CA GLY A 206 -15.87 15.44 35.03
C GLY A 206 -16.51 16.69 35.63
N THR A 207 -16.06 17.06 36.83
CA THR A 207 -16.41 18.34 37.46
C THR A 207 -15.68 19.50 36.80
N ASP A 208 -16.17 20.73 36.94
CA ASP A 208 -15.52 21.93 36.36
C ASP A 208 -14.04 22.06 36.80
N ALA A 209 -13.75 21.75 38.07
CA ALA A 209 -12.39 21.74 38.60
C ALA A 209 -11.51 20.62 38.00
N GLN A 210 -12.08 19.50 37.56
CA GLN A 210 -11.34 18.45 36.84
C GLN A 210 -11.10 18.87 35.38
N VAL A 211 -12.11 19.44 34.71
CA VAL A 211 -12.01 19.94 33.34
C VAL A 211 -10.92 21.01 33.22
N GLU A 212 -10.87 21.97 34.16
CA GLU A 212 -9.89 23.05 34.12
C GLU A 212 -8.45 22.54 34.33
N ARG A 213 -8.26 21.56 35.22
CA ARG A 213 -6.96 20.90 35.40
C ARG A 213 -6.50 20.15 34.14
N VAL A 214 -7.41 19.47 33.45
CA VAL A 214 -7.09 18.77 32.20
C VAL A 214 -6.73 19.74 31.07
N LYS A 215 -7.43 20.88 30.94
CA LYS A 215 -7.05 21.93 29.97
C LYS A 215 -5.62 22.41 30.19
N GLN A 216 -5.27 22.73 31.44
CA GLN A 216 -3.91 23.16 31.77
C GLN A 216 -2.87 22.09 31.44
N LEU A 217 -3.19 20.81 31.70
CA LEU A 217 -2.32 19.69 31.37
C LEU A 217 -2.11 19.54 29.85
N LEU A 218 -3.18 19.64 29.05
CA LEU A 218 -3.09 19.55 27.59
C LEU A 218 -2.27 20.69 26.97
N VAL A 219 -2.41 21.92 27.49
CA VAL A 219 -1.59 23.05 27.05
C VAL A 219 -0.10 22.80 27.36
N LYS A 220 0.22 22.26 28.53
CA LYS A 220 1.59 21.89 28.90
C LYS A 220 2.12 20.77 28.01
N ALA A 221 1.35 19.69 27.82
CA ALA A 221 1.73 18.56 26.97
C ALA A 221 2.01 18.99 25.53
N ARG A 222 1.13 19.83 24.94
CA ARG A 222 1.34 20.39 23.60
C ARG A 222 2.66 21.17 23.50
N LYS A 223 2.95 22.03 24.49
CA LYS A 223 4.21 22.79 24.52
C LYS A 223 5.43 21.88 24.63
N SER A 224 5.36 20.81 25.42
CA SER A 224 6.45 19.84 25.53
C SER A 224 6.70 19.09 24.22
N VAL A 225 5.65 18.67 23.51
CA VAL A 225 5.79 18.00 22.20
C VAL A 225 6.46 18.91 21.18
N TYR A 226 6.07 20.20 21.12
CA TYR A 226 6.73 21.15 20.22
C TYR A 226 8.17 21.46 20.61
N ARG A 227 8.51 21.40 21.90
CA ARG A 227 9.88 21.59 22.35
C ARG A 227 10.79 20.44 21.91
N ILE A 228 10.33 19.20 22.06
CA ILE A 228 11.05 18.02 21.58
C ILE A 228 11.35 18.16 20.08
N LEU A 229 10.36 18.60 19.29
CA LEU A 229 10.56 18.85 17.85
C LEU A 229 11.55 20.00 17.53
N ALA A 230 11.80 20.91 18.47
CA ALA A 230 12.68 22.06 18.27
C ALA A 230 14.10 21.85 18.85
N GLU A 231 14.28 20.87 19.73
CA GLU A 231 15.60 20.49 20.29
C GLU A 231 16.45 19.71 19.26
N ASP A 232 15.82 19.04 18.28
CA ASP A 232 16.49 18.29 17.20
C ASP A 232 17.08 19.20 16.08
N ASP A 233 16.72 20.48 16.00
CA ASP A 233 17.19 21.43 14.96
C ASP A 233 18.43 22.26 15.39
N LEU A 234 18.93 22.09 16.62
CA LEU A 234 19.99 22.94 17.20
C LEU A 234 21.36 22.24 17.34
N SER A 235 21.55 21.04 16.77
CA SER A 235 22.80 20.27 16.91
C SER A 235 23.83 20.46 15.78
N ASP A 236 23.55 21.26 14.74
CA ASP A 236 24.41 21.37 13.56
C ASP A 236 25.18 22.71 13.44
N ASP A 237 25.02 23.67 14.37
CA ASP A 237 25.59 25.02 14.25
C ASP A 237 26.71 25.35 15.28
N GLU A 238 27.50 24.38 15.73
CA GLU A 238 28.73 24.64 16.53
C GLU A 238 29.97 23.88 16.04
N GLU A 239 30.32 24.03 14.76
CA GLU A 239 31.72 24.05 14.35
C GLU A 239 31.92 25.14 13.28
N LEU A 240 32.50 26.28 13.68
CA LEU A 240 33.57 27.02 12.98
C LEU A 240 34.05 28.21 13.84
#